data_AF-A0A542AZL4-F1
#
_entry.id   AF-A0A542AZL4-F1
#
_cell.length_a   1.000
_cell.length_b   1.000
_cell.length_c   1.000
_cell.angle_alpha   90.00
_cell.angle_beta   90.00
_cell.angle_gamma   90.00
#
_symmetry.space_group_name_H-M   'P 1'
#
loop_
_entity.id
_entity.type
_entity.pdbx_description
1 polymer ?
#
loop_
_entity_poly.entity_id
_entity_poly.type
_entity_poly.pdbx_seq_one_letter_code
_entity_poly.pdbx_strand_id
1 'polypeptide(L)'
;MNYKKLEKEGITKQLLASIDIKRSFSPAQLEKDEEPVKLMINSNGFWVVLGFGKFLEDEKGLVIIPESKAKEGRARYLLNFKDEVIENEIQKEINVLKKKVEVKYKEIIDKLENILLHAGLIEPSNSLIMALIDAENTDRLKKAAEKIASKEMVDFYYRLKELYEDKNYDSLYCLLIQDGLPQIASLKINSPALKHFSKDNLDKTLESLKGKSHLYNVAKFKVLENQKSL
;
A
#
# COMPACT_ATOMS: atom_id res chain seq x y z
N MET A 1 17.74 25.73 25.77
CA MET A 1 17.51 24.27 25.65
C MET A 1 18.19 23.58 26.82
N ASN A 2 17.45 22.86 27.66
CA ASN A 2 18.02 22.23 28.87
C ASN A 2 18.41 20.76 28.59
N TYR A 3 19.59 20.56 28.01
CA TYR A 3 20.07 19.25 27.60
C TYR A 3 20.14 18.22 28.73
N LYS A 4 20.43 18.64 29.97
CA LYS A 4 20.46 17.73 31.13
C LYS A 4 19.08 17.12 31.46
N LYS A 5 17.99 17.82 31.15
CA LYS A 5 16.61 17.27 31.31
C LYS A 5 16.33 16.28 30.17
N LEU A 6 16.67 16.65 28.94
CA LEU A 6 16.46 15.83 27.73
C LEU A 6 17.24 14.51 27.75
N GLU A 7 18.49 14.53 28.22
CA GLU A 7 19.30 13.31 28.34
C GLU A 7 18.71 12.30 29.32
N LYS A 8 18.07 12.76 30.40
CA LYS A 8 17.33 11.89 31.34
C LYS A 8 16.09 11.25 30.71
N GLU A 9 15.54 11.86 29.67
CA GLU A 9 14.44 11.34 28.87
C GLU A 9 14.94 10.47 27.70
N GLY A 10 16.26 10.25 27.56
CA GLY A 10 16.86 9.49 26.47
C GLY A 10 16.97 10.27 25.15
N ILE A 11 16.69 11.57 25.14
CA ILE A 11 16.75 12.43 23.96
C ILE A 11 18.19 12.92 23.77
N THR A 12 18.85 12.42 22.73
CA THR A 12 20.23 12.76 22.40
C THR A 12 20.32 13.93 21.41
N LYS A 13 21.48 14.58 21.35
CA LYS A 13 21.75 15.62 20.33
C LYS A 13 21.65 15.08 18.90
N GLN A 14 22.07 13.82 18.70
CA GLN A 14 22.00 13.14 17.39
C GLN A 14 20.55 12.94 16.95
N LEU A 15 19.69 12.46 17.86
CA LEU A 15 18.26 12.31 17.59
C LEU A 15 17.59 13.65 17.23
N LEU A 16 17.92 14.71 17.94
CA LEU A 16 17.37 16.03 17.65
C LEU A 16 17.85 16.60 16.30
N ALA A 17 19.09 16.29 15.91
CA ALA A 17 19.63 16.68 14.61
C ALA A 17 19.00 15.90 13.44
N SER A 18 18.56 14.66 13.65
CA SER A 18 17.92 13.84 12.62
C SER A 18 16.43 14.16 12.41
N ILE A 19 15.81 14.95 13.30
CA ILE A 19 14.38 15.28 13.21
C ILE A 19 14.15 16.40 12.19
N ASP A 20 13.49 16.04 11.09
CA ASP A 20 12.84 17.00 10.19
C ASP A 20 11.42 17.34 10.68
N ILE A 21 11.30 18.53 11.27
CA ILE A 21 10.04 19.04 11.83
C ILE A 21 9.21 19.86 10.83
N LYS A 22 9.73 20.13 9.61
CA LYS A 22 9.09 21.04 8.64
C LYS A 22 7.88 20.44 7.91
N ARG A 23 7.42 19.24 8.28
CA ARG A 23 6.21 18.63 7.72
C ARG A 23 4.96 19.35 8.22
N SER A 24 3.99 19.55 7.34
CA SER A 24 2.77 20.36 7.59
C SER A 24 1.96 19.92 8.82
N PHE A 25 2.03 18.64 9.18
CA PHE A 25 1.43 18.10 10.40
C PHE A 25 2.40 17.11 11.06
N SER A 26 3.00 17.51 12.18
CA SER A 26 3.98 16.70 12.90
C SER A 26 3.45 16.35 14.30
N PRO A 27 3.22 15.07 14.63
CA PRO A 27 2.85 14.70 15.99
C PRO A 27 4.04 14.93 16.93
N ALA A 28 3.75 15.53 18.08
CA ALA A 28 4.72 15.85 19.12
C ALA A 28 4.09 15.68 20.50
N GLN A 29 4.87 15.24 21.46
CA GLN A 29 4.49 15.19 22.86
C GLN A 29 5.27 16.29 23.59
N LEU A 30 4.61 17.39 23.97
CA LEU A 30 5.32 18.58 24.45
C LEU A 30 5.98 18.35 25.82
N GLU A 31 5.27 17.72 26.77
CA GLU A 31 5.82 17.23 28.03
C GLU A 31 5.64 15.71 28.18
N LYS A 32 6.48 15.07 29.00
CA LYS A 32 6.61 13.60 29.09
C LYS A 32 5.31 12.85 29.43
N ASP A 33 4.45 13.47 30.22
CA ASP A 33 3.22 12.86 30.74
C ASP A 33 1.95 13.38 30.04
N GLU A 34 2.11 14.14 28.96
CA GLU A 34 1.00 14.68 28.16
C GLU A 34 0.69 13.78 26.97
N GLU A 35 -0.56 13.82 26.50
CA GLU A 35 -0.95 13.18 25.25
C GLU A 35 -0.30 13.86 24.03
N PRO A 36 0.03 13.11 22.95
CA PRO A 36 0.55 13.70 21.73
C PRO A 36 -0.42 14.68 21.09
N VAL A 37 0.12 15.82 20.68
CA VAL A 37 -0.60 16.83 19.90
C VAL A 37 -0.08 16.86 18.47
N LYS A 38 -0.87 17.41 17.54
CA LYS A 38 -0.42 17.69 16.18
C LYS A 38 0.09 19.12 16.10
N LEU A 39 1.28 19.30 15.53
CA LEU A 39 1.85 20.61 15.25
C LEU A 39 1.66 20.98 13.78
N MET A 40 1.19 22.20 13.51
CA MET A 40 1.07 22.76 12.16
C MET A 40 2.07 23.90 11.99
N ILE A 41 2.81 23.90 10.88
CA ILE A 41 3.82 24.92 10.60
C ILE A 41 3.18 26.29 10.32
N ASN A 42 3.81 27.34 10.84
CA ASN A 42 3.50 28.75 10.61
C ASN A 42 4.83 29.51 10.38
N SER A 43 4.77 30.72 9.81
CA SER A 43 5.91 31.61 9.59
C SER A 43 6.75 31.86 10.84
N ASN A 44 6.13 31.85 12.02
CA ASN A 44 6.77 32.16 13.29
C ASN A 44 7.10 30.93 14.16
N GLY A 45 6.81 29.71 13.69
CA GLY A 45 6.99 28.48 14.47
C GLY A 45 5.91 27.45 14.18
N PHE A 46 5.27 26.92 15.24
CA PHE A 46 4.27 25.86 15.12
C PHE A 46 3.03 26.13 15.97
N TRP A 47 1.84 25.97 15.40
CA TRP A 47 0.59 25.96 16.14
C TRP A 47 0.26 24.56 16.64
N VAL A 48 -0.36 24.49 17.82
CA VAL A 48 -0.89 23.23 18.36
C VAL A 48 -2.32 23.03 17.85
N VAL A 49 -2.57 21.90 17.21
CA VAL A 49 -3.86 21.53 16.61
C VAL A 49 -4.62 20.64 17.58
N LEU A 50 -5.80 21.10 18.03
CA LEU A 50 -6.69 20.37 18.93
C LEU A 50 -7.79 19.58 18.16
N GLY A 51 -8.01 19.94 16.90
CA GLY A 51 -9.01 19.31 16.02
C GLY A 51 -9.02 19.99 14.65
N PHE A 52 -9.87 19.51 13.73
CA PHE A 52 -9.97 20.13 12.41
C PHE A 52 -10.40 21.60 12.54
N GLY A 53 -9.52 22.51 12.13
CA GLY A 53 -9.73 23.96 12.25
C GLY A 53 -9.68 24.52 13.68
N LYS A 54 -9.29 23.72 14.68
CA LYS A 54 -9.21 24.14 16.10
C LYS A 54 -7.77 24.12 16.58
N PHE A 55 -7.33 25.24 17.16
CA PHE A 55 -5.97 25.45 17.62
C PHE A 55 -5.93 25.84 19.10
N LEU A 56 -4.79 25.65 19.74
CA LEU A 56 -4.58 26.10 21.11
C LEU A 56 -4.41 27.63 21.14
N GLU A 57 -5.22 28.28 21.98
CA GLU A 57 -5.21 29.73 22.19
C GLU A 57 -4.93 30.05 23.67
N ASP A 58 -4.22 31.14 23.90
CA ASP A 58 -4.04 31.79 25.20
C ASP A 58 -4.69 33.19 25.18
N GLU A 59 -4.54 33.96 26.27
CA GLU A 59 -5.10 35.31 26.40
C GLU A 59 -4.60 36.30 25.32
N LYS A 60 -3.50 35.96 24.61
CA LYS A 60 -2.87 36.78 23.56
C LYS A 60 -3.15 36.21 22.16
N GLY A 61 -3.93 35.15 22.04
CA GLY A 61 -4.30 34.50 20.78
C GLY A 61 -3.63 33.13 20.60
N LEU A 62 -3.31 32.75 19.36
CA LEU A 62 -2.79 31.41 19.06
C LEU A 62 -1.42 31.16 19.71
N VAL A 63 -1.30 30.05 20.43
CA VAL A 63 -0.03 29.64 21.05
C VAL A 63 0.95 29.21 19.97
N ILE A 64 2.13 29.84 19.94
CA ILE A 64 3.21 29.52 19.00
C ILE A 64 4.32 28.76 19.72
N ILE A 65 4.53 27.51 19.32
CA ILE A 65 5.63 26.68 19.78
C ILE A 65 6.87 26.97 18.91
N PRO A 66 8.01 27.35 19.50
CA PRO A 66 9.24 27.57 18.75
C PRO A 66 9.81 26.25 18.21
N GLU A 67 10.59 26.31 17.13
CA GLU A 67 11.15 25.13 16.46
C GLU A 67 11.93 24.21 17.40
N SER A 68 12.70 24.77 18.33
CA SER A 68 13.46 24.00 19.32
C SER A 68 12.55 23.13 20.19
N LYS A 69 11.48 23.70 20.73
CA LYS A 69 10.47 22.94 21.53
C LYS A 69 9.71 21.95 20.66
N ALA A 70 9.41 22.29 19.42
CA ALA A 70 8.76 21.37 18.48
C ALA A 70 9.63 20.14 18.20
N LYS A 71 10.95 20.32 18.01
CA LYS A 71 11.91 19.22 17.85
C LYS A 71 12.02 18.36 19.10
N GLU A 72 12.08 18.97 20.28
CA GLU A 72 12.07 18.22 21.55
C GLU A 72 10.81 17.38 21.69
N GLY A 73 9.63 17.97 21.45
CA GLY A 73 8.38 17.25 21.56
C GLY A 73 8.22 16.15 20.50
N ARG A 74 8.77 16.36 19.30
CA ARG A 74 8.84 15.32 18.27
C ARG A 74 9.77 14.18 18.69
N ALA A 75 10.90 14.48 19.32
CA ALA A 75 11.82 13.47 19.84
C ALA A 75 11.16 12.62 20.93
N ARG A 76 10.47 13.27 21.89
CA ARG A 76 9.67 12.58 22.92
C ARG A 76 8.67 11.64 22.29
N TYR A 77 7.90 12.13 21.33
CA TYR A 77 6.90 11.33 20.63
C TYR A 77 7.52 10.10 19.94
N LEU A 78 8.64 10.27 19.24
CA LEU A 78 9.31 9.17 18.56
C LEU A 78 9.88 8.11 19.52
N LEU A 79 10.24 8.49 20.75
CA LEU A 79 10.72 7.56 21.77
C LEU A 79 9.56 6.83 22.46
N ASN A 80 8.53 7.57 22.88
CA ASN A 80 7.44 7.03 23.70
C ASN A 80 6.39 6.28 22.87
N PHE A 81 6.21 6.66 21.59
CA PHE A 81 5.20 6.09 20.69
C PHE A 81 5.85 5.39 19.49
N LYS A 82 7.08 4.89 19.65
CA LYS A 82 7.87 4.28 18.57
C LYS A 82 7.11 3.17 17.85
N ASP A 83 6.49 2.27 18.61
CA ASP A 83 5.77 1.13 18.06
C ASP A 83 4.53 1.57 17.27
N GLU A 84 3.80 2.58 17.76
CA GLU A 84 2.67 3.17 17.03
C GLU A 84 3.10 3.88 15.76
N VAL A 85 4.25 4.58 15.78
CA VAL A 85 4.80 5.24 14.59
C VAL A 85 5.16 4.19 13.55
N ILE A 86 5.84 3.12 13.95
CA ILE A 86 6.20 2.00 13.07
C ILE A 86 4.93 1.35 12.50
N GLU A 87 3.95 1.05 13.34
CA GLU A 87 2.70 0.44 12.91
C GLU A 87 1.94 1.35 11.93
N ASN A 88 1.88 2.66 12.18
CA ASN A 88 1.28 3.63 11.26
C ASN A 88 2.03 3.70 9.91
N GLU A 89 3.36 3.59 9.91
CA GLU A 89 4.15 3.50 8.67
C GLU A 89 3.87 2.19 7.92
N ILE A 90 3.75 1.07 8.63
CA ILE A 90 3.38 -0.22 8.06
C ILE A 90 1.99 -0.14 7.41
N GLN A 91 1.00 0.44 8.09
CA GLN A 91 -0.35 0.61 7.53
C GLN A 91 -0.36 1.51 6.29
N LYS A 92 0.45 2.57 6.26
CA LYS A 92 0.63 3.39 5.06
C LYS A 92 1.19 2.58 3.89
N GLU A 93 2.22 1.79 4.14
CA GLU A 93 2.82 0.94 3.11
C GLU A 93 1.84 -0.15 2.64
N ILE A 94 1.07 -0.77 3.53
CA ILE A 94 -0.01 -1.70 3.16
C ILE A 94 -0.99 -1.03 2.17
N ASN A 95 -1.38 0.22 2.41
CA ASN A 95 -2.25 0.96 1.49
C ASN A 95 -1.60 1.23 0.14
N VAL A 96 -0.28 1.50 0.11
CA VAL A 96 0.48 1.62 -1.14
C VAL A 96 0.49 0.29 -1.90
N LEU A 97 0.72 -0.83 -1.20
CA LEU A 97 0.71 -2.16 -1.81
C LEU A 97 -0.67 -2.54 -2.36
N LYS A 98 -1.75 -2.26 -1.63
CA LYS A 98 -3.13 -2.48 -2.11
C LYS A 98 -3.42 -1.69 -3.38
N LYS A 99 -3.05 -0.42 -3.45
CA LYS A 99 -3.17 0.39 -4.68
C LYS A 99 -2.38 -0.21 -5.84
N LYS A 100 -1.19 -0.73 -5.58
CA LYS A 100 -0.39 -1.42 -6.60
C LYS A 100 -1.10 -2.68 -7.12
N VAL A 101 -1.74 -3.45 -6.23
CA VAL A 101 -2.58 -4.59 -6.61
C VAL A 101 -3.75 -4.16 -7.49
N GLU A 102 -4.48 -3.11 -7.10
CA GLU A 102 -5.63 -2.61 -7.87
C GLU A 102 -5.25 -2.21 -9.30
N VAL A 103 -4.14 -1.48 -9.45
CA VAL A 103 -3.64 -1.10 -10.79
C VAL A 103 -3.29 -2.35 -11.59
N LYS A 104 -2.57 -3.29 -10.99
CA LYS A 104 -2.11 -4.50 -11.69
C LYS A 104 -3.25 -5.44 -12.06
N TYR A 105 -4.24 -5.57 -11.18
CA TYR A 105 -5.45 -6.34 -11.41
C TYR A 105 -6.21 -5.80 -12.62
N LYS A 106 -6.47 -4.48 -12.66
CA LYS A 106 -7.15 -3.84 -13.80
C LYS A 106 -6.42 -4.09 -15.13
N GLU A 107 -5.11 -3.89 -15.15
CA GLU A 107 -4.31 -4.18 -16.35
C GLU A 107 -4.50 -5.62 -16.85
N ILE A 108 -4.46 -6.60 -15.95
CA ILE A 108 -4.47 -8.03 -16.30
C ILE A 108 -5.88 -8.51 -16.61
N ILE A 109 -6.90 -8.08 -15.86
CA ILE A 109 -8.27 -8.55 -16.03
C ILE A 109 -8.84 -8.11 -17.38
N ASP A 110 -8.59 -6.86 -17.80
CA ASP A 110 -9.04 -6.33 -19.09
C ASP A 110 -8.43 -7.13 -20.26
N LYS A 111 -7.16 -7.51 -20.11
CA LYS A 111 -6.42 -8.33 -21.09
C LYS A 111 -6.97 -9.75 -21.20
N LEU A 112 -7.19 -10.40 -20.06
CA LEU A 112 -7.76 -11.75 -20.00
C LEU A 112 -9.17 -11.76 -20.55
N GLU A 113 -9.99 -10.80 -20.14
CA GLU A 113 -11.38 -10.65 -20.59
C GLU A 113 -11.43 -10.50 -22.11
N ASN A 114 -10.61 -9.62 -22.69
CA ASN A 114 -10.56 -9.43 -24.14
C ASN A 114 -10.22 -10.72 -24.91
N ILE A 115 -9.23 -11.49 -24.44
CA ILE A 115 -8.83 -12.75 -25.10
C ILE A 115 -9.93 -13.80 -24.97
N LEU A 116 -10.45 -13.99 -23.75
CA LEU A 116 -11.44 -15.03 -23.48
C LEU A 116 -12.77 -14.73 -24.19
N LEU A 117 -13.15 -13.46 -24.31
CA LEU A 117 -14.31 -13.02 -25.09
C LEU A 117 -14.13 -13.31 -26.58
N HIS A 118 -13.00 -12.92 -27.16
CA HIS A 118 -12.72 -13.20 -28.57
C HIS A 118 -12.61 -14.70 -28.88
N ALA A 119 -12.16 -15.51 -27.92
CA ALA A 119 -12.15 -16.97 -28.02
C ALA A 119 -13.51 -17.63 -27.74
N GLY A 120 -14.52 -16.86 -27.30
CA GLY A 120 -15.86 -17.39 -26.96
C GLY A 120 -15.89 -18.27 -25.71
N LEU A 121 -14.93 -18.11 -24.80
CA LEU A 121 -14.80 -18.92 -23.57
C LEU A 121 -15.48 -18.29 -22.34
N ILE A 122 -15.86 -17.01 -22.42
CA ILE A 122 -16.67 -16.32 -21.41
C ILE A 122 -17.74 -15.50 -22.11
N GLU A 123 -18.83 -15.20 -21.39
CA GLU A 123 -19.92 -14.39 -21.93
C GLU A 123 -19.57 -12.89 -21.90
N PRO A 124 -19.93 -12.13 -22.96
CA PRO A 124 -19.77 -10.68 -22.97
C PRO A 124 -20.67 -10.03 -21.92
N SER A 125 -20.10 -9.12 -21.14
CA SER A 125 -20.90 -8.22 -20.32
C SER A 125 -21.66 -7.22 -21.22
N ASN A 126 -22.78 -6.68 -20.71
CA ASN A 126 -23.65 -5.76 -21.46
C ASN A 126 -22.92 -4.54 -22.06
N SER A 127 -21.76 -4.13 -21.53
CA SER A 127 -20.95 -3.03 -22.05
C SER A 127 -20.07 -3.38 -23.27
N LEU A 128 -19.83 -4.67 -23.54
CA LEU A 128 -18.88 -5.14 -24.56
C LEU A 128 -19.55 -5.65 -25.86
N ILE A 129 -20.86 -5.87 -25.84
CA ILE A 129 -21.66 -6.23 -27.03
C ILE A 129 -21.52 -5.19 -28.15
N MET A 130 -21.33 -3.91 -27.80
CA MET A 130 -21.14 -2.81 -28.75
C MET A 130 -19.76 -2.78 -29.43
N ALA A 131 -18.71 -3.33 -28.80
CA ALA A 131 -17.34 -3.28 -29.33
C ALA A 131 -17.03 -4.41 -30.35
N LEU A 132 -17.83 -5.48 -30.36
CA LEU A 132 -17.68 -6.63 -31.25
C LEU A 132 -18.30 -6.44 -32.65
N ILE A 133 -18.85 -5.25 -32.95
CA ILE A 133 -19.62 -4.98 -34.18
C ILE A 133 -18.73 -4.72 -35.42
N ASP A 134 -17.41 -4.53 -35.27
CA ASP A 134 -16.49 -4.39 -36.42
C ASP A 134 -16.02 -5.76 -36.96
N ALA A 135 -16.67 -6.21 -38.04
CA ALA A 135 -16.57 -7.57 -38.60
C ALA A 135 -15.23 -7.94 -39.27
N GLU A 136 -14.40 -6.98 -39.71
CA GLU A 136 -13.15 -7.29 -40.43
C GLU A 136 -11.93 -7.47 -39.51
N ASN A 137 -11.90 -6.81 -38.34
CA ASN A 137 -10.83 -6.99 -37.34
C ASN A 137 -11.10 -8.16 -36.37
N THR A 138 -12.36 -8.52 -36.18
CA THR A 138 -12.81 -9.57 -35.26
C THR A 138 -12.30 -10.95 -35.64
N ASP A 139 -12.24 -11.29 -36.93
CA ASP A 139 -11.92 -12.66 -37.37
C ASP A 139 -10.42 -13.01 -37.20
N ARG A 140 -9.53 -12.02 -37.37
CA ARG A 140 -8.10 -12.15 -37.07
C ARG A 140 -7.83 -12.23 -35.57
N LEU A 141 -8.50 -11.38 -34.78
CA LEU A 141 -8.39 -11.37 -33.33
C LEU A 141 -8.92 -12.66 -32.71
N LYS A 142 -10.06 -13.16 -33.20
CA LYS A 142 -10.66 -14.45 -32.82
C LYS A 142 -9.71 -15.61 -33.05
N LYS A 143 -9.16 -15.76 -34.27
CA LYS A 143 -8.18 -16.83 -34.58
C LYS A 143 -6.89 -16.74 -33.77
N ALA A 144 -6.45 -15.52 -33.42
CA ALA A 144 -5.30 -15.33 -32.55
C ALA A 144 -5.63 -15.71 -31.08
N ALA A 145 -6.82 -15.33 -30.60
CA ALA A 145 -7.32 -15.64 -29.27
C ALA A 145 -7.54 -17.14 -29.07
N GLU A 146 -8.19 -17.83 -30.00
CA GLU A 146 -8.42 -19.29 -29.97
C GLU A 146 -7.11 -20.10 -29.89
N LYS A 147 -5.99 -19.57 -30.43
CA LYS A 147 -4.67 -20.22 -30.37
C LYS A 147 -3.99 -20.12 -28.99
N ILE A 148 -4.33 -19.10 -28.20
CA ILE A 148 -3.68 -18.82 -26.92
C ILE A 148 -4.59 -19.08 -25.72
N ALA A 149 -5.90 -19.01 -25.92
CA ALA A 149 -6.90 -19.24 -24.90
C ALA A 149 -6.88 -20.71 -24.46
N SER A 150 -7.11 -20.93 -23.17
CA SER A 150 -7.02 -22.24 -22.53
C SER A 150 -7.97 -22.31 -21.34
N LYS A 151 -8.29 -23.53 -20.89
CA LYS A 151 -9.16 -23.73 -19.73
C LYS A 151 -8.52 -23.15 -18.47
N GLU A 152 -7.21 -23.29 -18.34
CA GLU A 152 -6.39 -22.74 -17.27
C GLU A 152 -6.50 -21.21 -17.19
N MET A 153 -6.58 -20.54 -18.34
CA MET A 153 -6.78 -19.09 -18.41
C MET A 153 -8.17 -18.66 -17.92
N VAL A 154 -9.21 -19.46 -18.21
CA VAL A 154 -10.58 -19.23 -17.71
C VAL A 154 -10.64 -19.40 -16.20
N ASP A 155 -10.06 -20.49 -15.69
CA ASP A 155 -9.99 -20.76 -14.25
C ASP A 155 -9.24 -19.63 -13.51
N PHE A 156 -8.11 -19.18 -14.08
CA PHE A 156 -7.35 -18.05 -13.54
C PHE A 156 -8.14 -16.74 -13.58
N TYR A 157 -8.84 -16.44 -14.67
CA TYR A 157 -9.70 -15.25 -14.79
C TYR A 157 -10.76 -15.19 -13.68
N TYR A 158 -11.54 -16.25 -13.50
CA TYR A 158 -12.58 -16.28 -12.46
C TYR A 158 -11.98 -16.24 -11.06
N ARG A 159 -10.83 -16.90 -10.84
CA ARG A 159 -10.14 -16.86 -9.56
C ARG A 159 -9.67 -15.45 -9.20
N LEU A 160 -9.14 -14.70 -10.17
CA LEU A 160 -8.77 -13.30 -9.92
C LEU A 160 -9.98 -12.44 -9.56
N LYS A 161 -11.13 -12.62 -10.23
CA LYS A 161 -12.36 -11.87 -9.90
C LYS A 161 -12.85 -12.18 -8.49
N GLU A 162 -12.95 -13.46 -8.13
CA GLU A 162 -13.35 -13.91 -6.79
C GLU A 162 -12.45 -13.28 -5.72
N LEU A 163 -11.12 -13.39 -5.87
CA LEU A 163 -10.18 -12.82 -4.91
C LEU A 163 -10.28 -11.29 -4.82
N TYR A 164 -10.64 -10.60 -5.91
CA TYR A 164 -10.84 -9.16 -5.92
C TYR A 164 -12.16 -8.75 -5.24
N GLU A 165 -13.24 -9.46 -5.53
CA GLU A 165 -14.56 -9.27 -4.88
C GLU A 165 -14.47 -9.49 -3.37
N ASP A 166 -13.74 -10.53 -2.94
CA ASP A 166 -13.48 -10.85 -1.53
C ASP A 166 -12.46 -9.90 -0.85
N LYS A 167 -11.88 -8.93 -1.59
CA LYS A 167 -10.82 -8.03 -1.11
C LYS A 167 -9.61 -8.77 -0.56
N ASN A 168 -9.30 -9.95 -1.10
CA ASN A 168 -8.16 -10.77 -0.70
C ASN A 168 -6.85 -10.27 -1.33
N TYR A 169 -6.42 -9.09 -0.88
CA TYR A 169 -5.23 -8.40 -1.41
C TYR A 169 -3.93 -9.15 -1.16
N ASP A 170 -3.84 -9.97 -0.12
CA ASP A 170 -2.65 -10.80 0.15
C ASP A 170 -2.42 -11.80 -0.98
N SER A 171 -3.49 -12.50 -1.36
CA SER A 171 -3.46 -13.48 -2.45
C SER A 171 -3.21 -12.83 -3.81
N LEU A 172 -3.89 -11.73 -4.09
CA LEU A 172 -3.70 -10.97 -5.31
C LEU A 172 -2.30 -10.40 -5.43
N TYR A 173 -1.70 -9.93 -4.33
CA TYR A 173 -0.32 -9.44 -4.32
C TYR A 173 0.67 -10.54 -4.70
N CYS A 174 0.51 -11.74 -4.12
CA CYS A 174 1.32 -12.91 -4.47
C CYS A 174 1.21 -13.26 -5.96
N LEU A 175 -0.01 -13.36 -6.48
CA LEU A 175 -0.29 -13.79 -7.85
C LEU A 175 0.12 -12.76 -8.91
N LEU A 176 -0.06 -11.47 -8.63
CA LEU A 176 0.06 -10.41 -9.65
C LEU A 176 1.39 -9.65 -9.59
N ILE A 177 2.07 -9.63 -8.43
CA ILE A 177 3.21 -8.73 -8.18
C ILE A 177 4.48 -9.49 -7.78
N GLN A 178 4.38 -10.54 -6.98
CA GLN A 178 5.55 -11.30 -6.51
C GLN A 178 5.83 -12.56 -7.32
N ASP A 179 5.28 -12.64 -8.52
CA ASP A 179 5.53 -13.72 -9.47
C ASP A 179 5.33 -15.11 -8.83
N GLY A 180 4.47 -15.21 -7.80
CA GLY A 180 4.26 -16.36 -6.91
C GLY A 180 5.49 -17.26 -6.78
N LEU A 181 6.40 -16.99 -5.84
CA LEU A 181 7.67 -17.71 -5.74
C LEU A 181 7.56 -19.25 -5.96
N PRO A 182 8.37 -19.89 -6.83
CA PRO A 182 9.20 -19.39 -7.93
C PRO A 182 8.63 -19.73 -9.32
N GLN A 183 8.82 -18.80 -10.26
CA GLN A 183 8.63 -18.92 -11.73
C GLN A 183 7.28 -18.50 -12.34
N ILE A 184 6.55 -17.54 -11.81
CA ILE A 184 5.59 -16.79 -12.64
C ILE A 184 6.29 -15.56 -13.20
N ALA A 185 7.40 -15.80 -13.91
CA ALA A 185 8.13 -14.77 -14.63
C ALA A 185 7.17 -14.01 -15.54
N SER A 186 6.99 -12.72 -15.29
CA SER A 186 6.42 -11.72 -16.20
C SER A 186 5.27 -12.27 -17.06
N LEU A 187 4.02 -12.18 -16.59
CA LEU A 187 2.83 -12.51 -17.38
C LEU A 187 2.73 -11.59 -18.61
N LYS A 188 3.51 -11.89 -19.65
CA LYS A 188 3.13 -11.68 -21.02
C LYS A 188 2.02 -12.69 -21.26
N ILE A 189 0.87 -12.22 -21.70
CA ILE A 189 -0.36 -13.02 -21.82
C ILE A 189 -0.20 -14.21 -22.79
N ASN A 190 0.89 -14.23 -23.57
CA ASN A 190 1.31 -15.33 -24.45
C ASN A 190 2.41 -16.22 -23.85
N SER A 191 2.65 -16.17 -22.54
CA SER A 191 3.68 -16.98 -21.88
C SER A 191 3.23 -18.44 -21.76
N PRO A 192 4.07 -19.41 -22.15
CA PRO A 192 3.82 -20.84 -21.93
C PRO A 192 3.53 -21.19 -20.46
N ALA A 193 3.95 -20.34 -19.51
CA ALA A 193 3.74 -20.53 -18.09
C ALA A 193 2.26 -20.54 -17.67
N LEU A 194 1.37 -19.86 -18.41
CA LEU A 194 -0.07 -19.87 -18.14
C LEU A 194 -0.69 -21.27 -18.27
N LYS A 195 -0.10 -22.15 -19.09
CA LYS A 195 -0.55 -23.53 -19.32
C LYS A 195 -0.28 -24.47 -18.15
N HIS A 196 0.41 -24.00 -17.11
CA HIS A 196 0.74 -24.80 -15.92
C HIS A 196 -0.13 -24.45 -14.70
N PHE A 197 -1.09 -23.52 -14.83
CA PHE A 197 -2.02 -23.18 -13.75
C PHE A 197 -3.24 -24.09 -13.78
N SER A 198 -3.26 -25.10 -12.92
CA SER A 198 -4.50 -25.79 -12.56
C SER A 198 -5.14 -25.14 -11.35
N LYS A 199 -6.47 -25.21 -11.25
CA LYS A 199 -7.23 -24.78 -10.08
C LYS A 199 -6.66 -25.35 -8.77
N ASP A 200 -6.29 -26.64 -8.76
CA ASP A 200 -5.73 -27.31 -7.59
C ASP A 200 -4.39 -26.71 -7.13
N ASN A 201 -3.53 -26.27 -8.05
CA ASN A 201 -2.26 -25.63 -7.71
C ASN A 201 -2.46 -24.22 -7.16
N LEU A 202 -3.43 -23.48 -7.70
CA LEU A 202 -3.81 -22.16 -7.18
C LEU A 202 -4.31 -22.29 -5.75
N ASP A 203 -5.24 -23.21 -5.50
CA ASP A 203 -5.84 -23.37 -4.17
C ASP A 203 -4.82 -23.83 -3.12
N LYS A 204 -3.90 -24.75 -3.46
CA LYS A 204 -2.78 -25.12 -2.57
C LYS A 204 -1.86 -23.94 -2.26
N THR A 205 -1.56 -23.12 -3.26
CA THR A 205 -0.73 -21.92 -3.07
C THR A 205 -1.43 -20.95 -2.12
N LEU A 206 -2.72 -20.71 -2.31
CA LEU A 206 -3.52 -19.81 -1.46
C LEU A 206 -3.68 -20.34 -0.03
N GLU A 207 -3.81 -21.66 0.13
CA GLU A 207 -3.91 -22.30 1.43
C GLU A 207 -2.61 -22.15 2.24
N SER A 208 -1.45 -22.26 1.58
CA SER A 208 -0.14 -22.04 2.21
C SER A 208 0.06 -20.61 2.74
N LEU A 209 -0.72 -19.65 2.24
CA LEU A 209 -0.67 -18.24 2.64
C LEU A 209 -1.59 -17.92 3.84
N LYS A 210 -2.42 -18.86 4.31
CA LYS A 210 -3.30 -18.65 5.46
C LYS A 210 -2.50 -18.68 6.77
N GLY A 211 -2.41 -17.54 7.47
CA GLY A 211 -1.90 -17.50 8.85
C GLY A 211 -1.43 -16.15 9.36
N LYS A 212 -0.93 -15.26 8.50
CA LYS A 212 -0.58 -13.85 8.81
C LYS A 212 -0.75 -13.02 7.54
N SER A 213 -1.17 -11.75 7.65
CA SER A 213 -1.32 -10.91 6.45
C SER A 213 0.02 -10.77 5.74
N HIS A 214 0.09 -11.27 4.51
CA HIS A 214 1.32 -11.27 3.73
C HIS A 214 1.77 -9.85 3.41
N LEU A 215 0.84 -8.97 3.05
CA LEU A 215 1.09 -7.55 2.85
C LEU A 215 1.64 -6.88 4.10
N TYR A 216 1.16 -7.26 5.29
CA TYR A 216 1.72 -6.75 6.55
C TYR A 216 3.20 -7.12 6.70
N ASN A 217 3.57 -8.37 6.42
CA ASN A 217 4.97 -8.81 6.52
C ASN A 217 5.87 -8.10 5.50
N VAL A 218 5.42 -7.97 4.25
CA VAL A 218 6.13 -7.23 3.20
C VAL A 218 6.30 -5.75 3.58
N ALA A 219 5.24 -5.12 4.06
CA ALA A 219 5.26 -3.72 4.51
C ALA A 219 6.20 -3.52 5.69
N LYS A 220 6.11 -4.38 6.71
CA LYS A 220 7.01 -4.39 7.88
C LYS A 220 8.47 -4.50 7.46
N PHE A 221 8.79 -5.42 6.56
CA PHE A 221 10.15 -5.59 6.07
C PHE A 221 10.68 -4.30 5.41
N LYS A 222 9.90 -3.70 4.50
CA LYS A 222 10.27 -2.45 3.82
C LYS A 222 10.45 -1.27 4.78
N VAL A 223 9.55 -1.12 5.75
CA VAL A 223 9.64 -0.03 6.75
C VAL A 223 10.92 -0.20 7.58
N LEU A 224 11.22 -1.43 8.03
CA LEU A 224 12.41 -1.71 8.83
C LEU A 224 13.72 -1.59 8.03
N GLU A 225 13.74 -1.93 6.75
CA GLU A 225 14.91 -1.69 5.88
C GLU A 225 15.19 -0.19 5.74
N ASN A 226 14.16 0.61 5.45
CA ASN A 226 14.30 2.06 5.29
C ASN A 226 14.77 2.76 6.58
N GLN A 227 14.47 2.19 7.75
CA GLN A 227 14.93 2.70 9.04
C GLN A 227 16.39 2.36 9.36
N LYS A 228 16.98 1.32 8.76
CA LYS A 228 18.40 0.97 8.92
C LYS A 228 19.35 1.82 8.07
N SER A 229 18.82 2.51 7.07
CA SER A 229 19.56 3.45 6.20
C SER A 229 19.65 4.88 6.73
N LEU A 230 19.25 5.12 7.98
CA LEU A 230 19.39 6.38 8.73
C LEU A 230 20.36 6.19 9.90
#